data_AF-A0A964JR63-F1
#
_entry.id   AF-A0A964JR63-F1
#
_cell.length_a   1.000
_cell.length_b   1.000
_cell.length_c   1.000
_cell.angle_alpha   90.00
_cell.angle_beta   90.00
_cell.angle_gamma   90.00
#
_symmetry.space_group_name_H-M   'P 1'
#
loop_
_entity.id
_entity.type
_entity.pdbx_description
1 polymer ?
#
loop_
_entity_poly.entity_id
_entity_poly.type
_entity_poly.pdbx_seq_one_letter_code
_entity_poly.pdbx_strand_id
1 'polypeptide(L)'
;MEVVTIVLGRFIPAHQAQTVLEDAVLDLLFRYRINPQNQGNAPMKLSEIARPVASDASLVLAALDALKEVSPPLIEEGLEVQQERTFRITGMGVRFVRNMPQDLDSLL
;
A
#
# COMPACT_ATOMS: atom_id res chain seq x y z
N MET A 1 8.19 26.78 -8.62
CA MET A 1 8.95 25.88 -7.72
C MET A 1 8.05 24.72 -7.40
N GLU A 2 8.52 23.48 -7.59
CA GLU A 2 7.76 22.29 -7.23
C GLU A 2 7.80 22.10 -5.71
N VAL A 3 6.63 21.85 -5.11
CA VAL A 3 6.53 21.59 -3.66
C VAL A 3 6.90 20.13 -3.42
N VAL A 4 7.93 19.90 -2.63
CA VAL A 4 8.40 18.56 -2.24
C VAL A 4 8.01 18.24 -0.80
N THR A 5 7.79 16.96 -0.52
CA THR A 5 7.52 16.43 0.81
C THR A 5 8.36 15.17 1.08
N ILE A 6 8.42 14.73 2.33
CA ILE A 6 9.14 13.52 2.74
C ILE A 6 8.14 12.39 2.94
N VAL A 7 8.28 11.31 2.16
CA VAL A 7 7.50 10.08 2.29
C VAL A 7 8.45 8.89 2.20
N LEU A 8 8.32 7.91 3.10
CA LEU A 8 9.22 6.75 3.19
C LEU A 8 10.71 7.16 3.30
N GLY A 9 11.00 8.30 3.93
CA GLY A 9 12.36 8.84 4.07
C GLY A 9 12.97 9.42 2.78
N ARG A 10 12.17 9.68 1.74
CA ARG A 10 12.62 10.25 0.46
C ARG A 10 11.89 11.55 0.14
N PHE A 11 12.58 12.47 -0.53
CA PHE A 11 11.95 13.67 -1.09
C PHE A 11 11.22 13.32 -2.37
N ILE A 12 9.91 13.60 -2.41
CA ILE A 12 9.07 13.37 -3.59
C ILE A 12 8.16 14.60 -3.82
N PRO A 13 7.65 14.80 -5.06
CA PRO A 13 6.65 15.81 -5.30
C PRO A 13 5.40 15.62 -4.43
N ALA A 14 4.89 16.69 -3.82
CA ALA A 14 3.77 16.61 -2.89
C ALA A 14 2.52 15.97 -3.50
N HIS A 15 2.28 16.18 -4.80
CA HIS A 15 1.16 15.58 -5.52
C HIS A 15 1.28 14.06 -5.74
N GLN A 16 2.47 13.49 -5.56
CA GLN A 16 2.73 12.04 -5.66
C GLN A 16 2.73 11.35 -4.29
N ALA A 17 2.66 12.11 -3.20
CA ALA A 17 2.82 11.60 -1.84
C ALA A 17 1.83 10.51 -1.49
N GLN A 18 0.57 10.70 -1.85
CA GLN A 18 -0.48 9.74 -1.63
C GLN A 18 -0.24 8.45 -2.44
N THR A 19 0.04 8.57 -3.74
CA THR A 19 0.31 7.40 -4.61
C THR A 19 1.50 6.58 -4.13
N VAL A 20 2.61 7.22 -3.72
CA VAL A 20 3.79 6.52 -3.19
C VAL A 20 3.45 5.75 -1.91
N LEU A 21 2.58 6.32 -1.06
CA LEU A 21 2.15 5.68 0.17
C LEU A 21 1.24 4.48 -0.11
N GLU A 22 0.27 4.64 -1.02
CA GLU A 22 -0.63 3.58 -1.48
C GLU A 22 0.16 2.39 -2.07
N ASP A 23 1.14 2.67 -2.94
CA ASP A 23 2.02 1.66 -3.54
C ASP A 23 2.79 0.87 -2.48
N ALA A 24 3.34 1.56 -1.48
CA ALA A 24 4.09 0.92 -0.39
C ALA A 24 3.20 0.04 0.50
N VAL A 25 1.99 0.50 0.79
CA VAL A 25 0.98 -0.29 1.54
C VAL A 25 0.60 -1.54 0.75
N LEU A 26 0.34 -1.42 -0.55
CA LEU A 26 0.01 -2.55 -1.41
C LEU A 26 1.16 -3.57 -1.52
N ASP A 27 2.41 -3.11 -1.71
CA ASP A 27 3.59 -3.98 -1.74
C ASP A 27 3.75 -4.75 -0.42
N LEU A 28 3.57 -4.07 0.71
CA LEU A 28 3.64 -4.70 2.02
C LEU A 28 2.55 -5.78 2.20
N LEU A 29 1.30 -5.44 1.92
CA LEU A 29 0.18 -6.39 2.06
C LEU A 29 0.30 -7.57 1.09
N PHE A 30 0.77 -7.33 -0.13
CA PHE A 30 1.03 -8.39 -1.09
C PHE A 30 2.12 -9.35 -0.61
N ARG A 31 3.27 -8.81 -0.14
CA ARG A 31 4.36 -9.62 0.43
C ARG A 31 3.90 -10.42 1.65
N TYR A 32 3.09 -9.80 2.51
CA TYR A 32 2.56 -10.48 3.68
C TYR A 32 1.63 -11.64 3.31
N ARG A 33 0.80 -11.47 2.27
CA ARG A 33 -0.06 -12.54 1.77
C ARG A 33 0.70 -13.73 1.19
N ILE A 34 1.76 -13.49 0.41
CA ILE A 34 2.54 -14.57 -0.20
C ILE A 34 3.58 -15.18 0.75
N ASN A 35 3.72 -14.65 1.97
CA ASN A 35 4.65 -15.16 2.96
C ASN A 35 4.26 -16.60 3.36
N PRO A 36 5.17 -17.59 3.24
CA PRO A 36 4.90 -18.98 3.64
C PRO A 36 4.49 -19.16 5.11
N GLN A 37 4.81 -18.19 5.97
CA GLN A 37 4.42 -18.17 7.39
C GLN A 37 2.99 -17.66 7.61
N ASN A 38 2.40 -16.95 6.65
CA ASN A 38 1.01 -16.48 6.71
C ASN A 38 0.06 -17.50 6.06
N GLN A 39 0.02 -18.71 6.63
CA GLN A 39 -0.83 -19.78 6.14
C GLN A 39 -2.29 -19.43 6.41
N GLY A 40 -3.04 -19.08 5.36
CA GLY A 40 -4.47 -18.72 5.44
C GLY A 40 -4.81 -17.29 5.02
N ASN A 41 -3.84 -16.51 4.51
CA ASN A 41 -4.07 -15.12 4.08
C ASN A 41 -4.70 -14.29 5.22
N ALA A 42 -4.13 -14.41 6.42
CA ALA A 42 -4.57 -13.65 7.57
C ALA A 42 -4.36 -12.15 7.32
N PRO A 43 -5.25 -11.28 7.81
CA PRO A 43 -5.09 -9.85 7.70
C PRO A 43 -3.98 -9.33 8.62
N MET A 44 -3.36 -8.21 8.22
CA MET A 44 -2.29 -7.52 8.93
C MET A 44 -2.86 -6.37 9.75
N LYS A 45 -2.36 -6.14 10.96
CA LYS A 45 -2.83 -5.03 11.82
C LYS A 45 -2.35 -3.67 11.31
N LEU A 46 -3.10 -2.61 11.59
CA LEU A 46 -2.72 -1.24 11.20
C LEU A 46 -1.31 -0.86 11.68
N SER A 47 -0.94 -1.17 12.91
CA SER A 47 0.37 -0.91 13.51
C SER A 47 1.50 -1.67 12.80
N GLU A 48 1.21 -2.88 12.34
CA GLU A 48 2.13 -3.71 11.55
C GLU A 48 2.29 -3.19 10.11
N ILE A 49 1.37 -2.37 9.62
CA ILE A 49 1.45 -1.67 8.33
C ILE A 49 2.16 -0.32 8.49
N ALA A 50 1.76 0.47 9.48
CA ALA A 50 2.26 1.82 9.67
C ALA A 50 3.74 1.86 10.03
N ARG A 51 4.21 0.88 10.83
CA ARG A 51 5.60 0.81 11.27
C ARG A 51 6.59 0.57 10.10
N PRO A 52 6.41 -0.43 9.21
CA PRO A 52 7.30 -0.63 8.06
C PRO A 52 7.22 0.49 7.01
N VAL A 53 6.05 1.09 6.85
CA VAL A 53 5.84 2.22 5.93
C VAL A 53 6.43 3.53 6.52
N ALA A 54 6.96 3.52 7.74
CA ALA A 54 7.64 4.66 8.37
C ALA A 54 6.84 5.98 8.25
N SER A 55 5.52 5.87 8.37
CA SER A 55 4.58 6.97 8.18
C SER A 55 3.62 7.05 9.36
N ASP A 56 2.97 8.20 9.52
CA ASP A 56 1.94 8.40 10.52
C ASP A 56 0.78 7.42 10.28
N ALA A 57 0.27 6.79 11.34
CA ALA A 57 -0.86 5.86 11.26
C ALA A 57 -2.08 6.49 10.57
N SER A 58 -2.28 7.80 10.73
CA SER A 58 -3.38 8.56 10.11
C SER A 58 -3.22 8.67 8.59
N LEU A 59 -1.98 8.86 8.10
CA LEU A 59 -1.70 8.91 6.66
C LEU A 59 -1.84 7.52 6.03
N VAL A 60 -1.36 6.49 6.74
CA VAL A 60 -1.51 5.10 6.34
C VAL A 60 -2.99 4.71 6.29
N LEU A 61 -3.79 5.16 7.26
CA LEU A 61 -5.23 4.94 7.27
C LEU A 61 -5.92 5.61 6.08
N ALA A 62 -5.56 6.86 5.75
CA ALA A 62 -6.09 7.54 4.57
C ALA A 62 -5.76 6.80 3.27
N ALA A 63 -4.54 6.27 3.14
CA ALA A 63 -4.16 5.44 1.98
C ALA A 63 -4.95 4.12 1.95
N LEU A 64 -5.13 3.45 3.09
CA LEU A 64 -5.92 2.22 3.19
C LEU A 64 -7.39 2.48 2.82
N ASP A 65 -7.99 3.56 3.31
CA ASP A 65 -9.38 3.90 2.99
C ASP A 65 -9.53 4.25 1.50
N ALA A 66 -8.58 4.98 0.90
CA ALA A 66 -8.57 5.22 -0.56
C ALA A 66 -8.50 3.91 -1.37
N LEU A 67 -7.63 2.97 -0.97
CA LEU A 67 -7.48 1.65 -1.61
C LEU A 67 -8.72 0.76 -1.49
N LYS A 68 -9.53 0.95 -0.43
CA LYS A 68 -10.82 0.26 -0.24
C LYS A 68 -11.92 0.84 -1.12
N GLU A 69 -11.86 2.14 -1.41
CA GLU A 69 -12.87 2.83 -2.22
C GLU A 69 -12.70 2.63 -3.73
N VAL A 70 -11.55 2.10 -4.17
CA VAL A 70 -11.33 1.69 -5.57
C VAL A 70 -12.38 0.65 -6.00
N SER A 71 -12.79 0.67 -7.27
CA SER A 71 -13.72 -0.31 -7.84
C SER A 71 -13.05 -1.07 -9.00
N PRO A 72 -12.70 -2.37 -8.83
CA PRO A 72 -12.89 -3.19 -7.62
C PRO A 72 -11.94 -2.80 -6.47
N PRO A 73 -12.31 -3.04 -5.19
CA PRO A 73 -11.48 -2.70 -4.04
C PRO A 73 -10.17 -3.48 -4.10
N LEU A 74 -9.04 -2.82 -3.82
CA LEU A 74 -7.70 -3.44 -3.86
C LEU A 74 -7.31 -4.08 -2.52
N ILE A 75 -7.94 -3.62 -1.44
CA ILE A 75 -7.80 -4.18 -0.11
C ILE A 75 -9.18 -4.36 0.53
N GLU A 76 -9.25 -5.23 1.52
CA GLU A 76 -10.42 -5.41 2.36
C GLU A 76 -10.01 -5.28 3.83
N GLU A 77 -10.95 -4.77 4.62
CA GLU A 77 -10.82 -4.67 6.06
C GLU A 77 -11.31 -5.98 6.70
N GLY A 78 -10.48 -6.54 7.56
CA GLY A 78 -10.78 -7.75 8.30
C GLY A 78 -11.49 -7.47 9.63
N LEU A 79 -11.48 -8.48 10.50
CA LEU A 79 -11.99 -8.34 11.86
C LEU A 79 -11.04 -7.50 12.71
N GLU A 80 -11.59 -6.83 13.71
CA GLU A 80 -10.81 -6.11 14.71
C GLU A 80 -10.10 -7.11 15.63
N VAL A 81 -8.77 -7.01 15.72
CA VAL A 81 -7.94 -7.89 16.54
C VAL A 81 -7.25 -7.03 17.58
N GLN A 82 -7.50 -7.30 18.87
CA GLN A 82 -6.91 -6.52 19.97
C GLN A 82 -7.21 -5.01 19.88
N GLN A 83 -8.45 -4.64 19.54
CA GLN A 83 -8.90 -3.25 19.34
C GLN A 83 -8.19 -2.52 18.18
N GLU A 84 -7.68 -3.28 17.22
CA GLU A 84 -6.97 -2.75 16.06
C GLU A 84 -7.60 -3.24 14.75
N ARG A 85 -7.83 -2.30 13.82
CA ARG A 85 -8.30 -2.59 12.47
C ARG A 85 -7.26 -3.42 11.74
N THR A 86 -7.71 -4.44 11.00
CA THR A 86 -6.83 -5.30 10.21
C THR A 86 -7.16 -5.20 8.73
N PHE A 87 -6.16 -5.35 7.87
CA PHE A 87 -6.29 -5.16 6.43
C PHE A 87 -5.60 -6.29 5.67
N ARG A 88 -6.17 -6.69 4.53
CA ARG A 88 -5.52 -7.62 3.60
C ARG A 88 -5.80 -7.24 2.15
N ILE A 89 -4.95 -7.69 1.25
CA ILE A 89 -5.10 -7.45 -0.18
C ILE A 89 -6.18 -8.35 -0.79
N THR A 90 -7.04 -7.78 -1.65
CA THR A 90 -8.13 -8.52 -2.30
C THR A 90 -7.63 -9.27 -3.54
N GLY A 91 -8.09 -10.51 -3.74
CA GLY A 91 -7.92 -11.25 -5.00
C GLY A 91 -6.46 -11.44 -5.49
N MET A 92 -6.25 -12.03 -6.67
CA MET A 92 -4.89 -12.11 -7.27
C MET A 92 -4.48 -10.80 -7.99
N GLY A 93 -5.27 -9.73 -7.83
CA GLY A 93 -5.39 -8.64 -8.80
C GLY A 93 -4.46 -7.45 -8.65
N VAL A 94 -3.57 -7.41 -7.66
CA VAL A 94 -2.59 -6.31 -7.56
C VAL A 94 -1.41 -6.62 -8.47
N ARG A 95 -1.60 -6.37 -9.78
CA ARG A 95 -0.48 -6.19 -10.71
C ARG A 95 0.10 -4.82 -10.43
N PHE A 96 1.25 -4.77 -9.78
CA PHE A 96 2.07 -3.56 -9.75
C PHE A 96 2.40 -3.21 -11.20
N VAL A 97 1.77 -2.16 -11.74
CA VAL A 97 2.32 -1.48 -12.90
C VAL A 97 3.58 -0.81 -12.36
N ARG A 98 4.73 -1.48 -12.48
CA ARG A 98 5.99 -0.74 -12.43
C ARG A 98 5.79 0.39 -13.43
N ASN A 99 5.90 1.63 -12.99
CA ASN A 99 6.19 2.74 -13.87
C ASN A 99 7.51 2.38 -14.56
N MET A 100 7.45 1.58 -15.62
CA MET A 100 8.51 1.55 -16.60
C MET A 100 8.54 2.97 -17.17
N PRO A 101 9.73 3.59 -17.28
CA PRO A 101 9.87 4.80 -18.05
C PRO A 101 9.23 4.56 -19.42
N GLN A 102 8.41 5.51 -19.89
CA GLN A 102 7.67 5.42 -21.16
C GLN A 102 8.57 5.21 -22.40
N ASP A 103 9.89 5.16 -22.24
CA ASP A 103 10.88 5.05 -23.30
C ASP A 103 11.26 3.60 -23.70
N LEU A 104 10.65 2.57 -23.11
CA LEU A 104 10.95 1.16 -23.43
C LEU A 104 9.97 0.46 -24.38
N ASP A 105 8.89 1.14 -24.78
CA ASP A 105 7.92 0.64 -25.79
C ASP A 105 8.44 0.75 -27.24
N SER A 106 9.67 1.23 -27.45
CA SER A 106 10.26 1.45 -28.79
C SER A 106 11.16 0.33 -29.30
N LEU A 107 11.22 -0.83 -28.64
CA LEU A 107 12.14 -1.92 -29.01
C LEU A 107 11.52 -3.32 -29.06
N LEU A 108 10.24 -3.42 -29.43
CA LEU A 108 9.63 -4.68 -29.89
C LEU A 108 8.92 -4.49 -31.22
#